data_AF-A0A419FWB1-F1
#
_entry.id   AF-A0A419FWB1-F1
#
_cell.length_a   1.000
_cell.length_b   1.000
_cell.length_c   1.000
_cell.angle_alpha   90.00
_cell.angle_beta   90.00
_cell.angle_gamma   90.00
#
_symmetry.space_group_name_H-M   'P 1'
#
loop_
_entity.id
_entity.type
_entity.pdbx_description
1 polymer ?
#
loop_
_entity_poly.entity_id
_entity_poly.type
_entity_poly.pdbx_seq_one_letter_code
_entity_poly.pdbx_strand_id
1 'polypeptide(L)'
;MKRVITFLFVLAMVLGISMQAQAALELRGEDSLGNRLIYDNDLNITWYDYSNSASNWQTQVNWASGLSVDFEGTIFDDWRLPTTVDGPNDEGYDGSTTAGFNITSSEMGHLFYTEIGNKAYYDTSGGGPQSGWGLTNTGDFQKLLSNYYWSGTEYSANPTNAWGFNTYTGNQTKYNKDVTSYAIAVRPGDVSVAVAPEPVSMVLFGVGGVVLAARRRFVPNRKLFRRRG
;
A
#
# COMPACT_ATOMS: atom_id res chain seq x y z
N MET A 1 -42.34 -6.15 -26.56
CA MET A 1 -41.84 -4.77 -26.31
C MET A 1 -41.71 -4.46 -24.82
N LYS A 2 -42.79 -4.45 -24.01
CA LYS A 2 -42.71 -4.13 -22.56
C LYS A 2 -41.70 -5.00 -21.76
N ARG A 3 -41.64 -6.30 -22.03
CA ARG A 3 -40.72 -7.25 -21.34
C ARG A 3 -39.23 -7.04 -21.70
N VAL A 4 -38.94 -6.54 -22.91
CA VAL A 4 -37.56 -6.26 -23.36
C VAL A 4 -37.06 -4.97 -22.72
N ILE A 5 -37.94 -3.98 -22.58
CA ILE A 5 -37.65 -2.71 -21.91
C ILE A 5 -37.37 -2.93 -20.41
N THR A 6 -38.16 -3.79 -19.74
CA THR A 6 -37.89 -4.16 -18.34
C THR A 6 -36.55 -4.87 -18.17
N PHE A 7 -36.19 -5.76 -19.09
CA PHE A 7 -34.92 -6.49 -19.05
C PHE A 7 -33.71 -5.57 -19.25
N LEU A 8 -33.81 -4.61 -20.18
CA LEU A 8 -32.77 -3.59 -20.42
C LEU A 8 -32.62 -2.63 -19.23
N PHE A 9 -33.72 -2.30 -18.54
CA PHE A 9 -33.68 -1.47 -17.34
C PHE A 9 -32.98 -2.16 -16.15
N VAL A 10 -33.22 -3.46 -15.96
CA VAL A 10 -32.55 -4.24 -14.90
C VAL A 10 -31.06 -4.42 -15.21
N LEU A 11 -30.68 -4.65 -16.47
CA LEU A 11 -29.28 -4.75 -16.89
C LEU A 11 -28.51 -3.43 -16.69
N ALA A 12 -29.16 -2.28 -16.94
CA ALA A 12 -28.57 -0.97 -16.70
C ALA A 12 -28.41 -0.63 -15.20
N MET A 13 -29.29 -1.12 -14.32
CA MET A 13 -29.08 -0.99 -12.86
C MET A 13 -27.92 -1.85 -12.35
N VAL A 14 -27.71 -3.04 -12.93
CA VAL A 14 -26.59 -3.93 -12.56
C VAL A 14 -25.24 -3.41 -13.07
N LEU A 15 -25.23 -2.66 -14.19
CA LEU A 15 -24.03 -2.04 -14.75
C LEU A 15 -23.74 -0.63 -14.20
N GLY A 16 -24.68 -0.02 -13.46
CA GLY A 16 -24.57 1.34 -12.91
C GLY A 16 -23.78 1.45 -11.61
N ILE A 17 -23.33 0.33 -11.03
CA ILE A 17 -22.41 0.33 -9.90
C ILE A 17 -20.99 0.25 -10.46
N SER A 18 -20.55 1.31 -11.16
CA SER A 18 -19.13 1.55 -11.27
C SER A 18 -18.64 1.82 -9.85
N MET A 19 -17.97 0.86 -9.24
CA MET A 19 -17.19 1.06 -8.04
C MET A 19 -16.30 2.28 -8.30
N GLN A 20 -16.61 3.42 -7.68
CA GLN A 20 -15.60 4.44 -7.50
C GLN A 20 -14.62 3.82 -6.51
N ALA A 21 -13.47 3.36 -7.02
CA ALA A 21 -12.34 3.04 -6.16
C ALA A 21 -11.89 4.35 -5.52
N GLN A 22 -12.48 4.69 -4.37
CA GLN A 22 -12.04 5.75 -3.50
C GLN A 22 -11.53 5.10 -2.22
N ALA A 23 -10.36 4.50 -2.34
CA ALA A 23 -9.45 4.23 -1.24
C ALA A 23 -8.11 3.94 -1.90
N ALA A 24 -7.21 4.93 -1.97
CA ALA A 24 -5.84 4.68 -2.40
C ALA A 24 -5.00 4.17 -1.22
N LEU A 25 -5.33 4.59 0.02
CA LEU A 25 -4.88 3.95 1.26
C LEU A 25 -5.94 3.03 1.89
N GLU A 26 -5.53 1.84 2.29
CA GLU A 26 -6.33 0.82 2.96
C GLU A 26 -5.64 0.34 4.24
N LEU A 27 -6.19 0.68 5.42
CA LEU A 27 -5.71 0.14 6.69
C LEU A 27 -5.96 -1.37 6.78
N ARG A 28 -4.88 -2.16 6.85
CA ARG A 28 -4.94 -3.62 7.00
C ARG A 28 -5.10 -4.06 8.45
N GLY A 29 -4.48 -3.33 9.37
CA GLY A 29 -4.51 -3.63 10.79
C GLY A 29 -3.26 -3.14 11.49
N GLU A 30 -2.98 -3.70 12.66
CA GLU A 30 -1.83 -3.37 13.50
C GLU A 30 -1.00 -4.63 13.76
N ASP A 31 0.33 -4.48 13.81
CA ASP A 31 1.23 -5.54 14.27
C ASP A 31 1.15 -5.74 15.79
N SER A 32 1.90 -6.70 16.31
CA SER A 32 1.98 -6.98 17.75
C SER A 32 2.53 -5.82 18.61
N LEU A 33 3.15 -4.81 17.97
CA LEU A 33 3.70 -3.61 18.60
C LEU A 33 2.75 -2.40 18.48
N GLY A 34 1.57 -2.58 17.88
CA GLY A 34 0.59 -1.52 17.65
C GLY A 34 1.01 -0.53 16.56
N ASN A 35 1.81 -0.95 15.58
CA ASN A 35 2.11 -0.18 14.38
C ASN A 35 1.17 -0.59 13.26
N ARG A 36 0.58 0.38 12.57
CA ARG A 36 -0.37 0.11 11.49
C ARG A 36 0.34 -0.32 10.21
N LEU A 37 -0.29 -1.23 9.49
CA LEU A 37 0.06 -1.58 8.12
C LEU A 37 -0.99 -1.00 7.19
N ILE A 38 -0.57 -0.05 6.35
CA ILE A 38 -1.47 0.72 5.50
C ILE A 38 -1.08 0.45 4.05
N TYR A 39 -1.93 -0.25 3.32
CA TYR A 39 -1.69 -0.59 1.92
C TYR A 39 -2.03 0.59 1.03
N ASP A 40 -1.11 0.95 0.15
CA ASP A 40 -1.24 1.96 -0.90
C ASP A 40 -1.40 1.22 -2.23
N ASN A 41 -2.60 1.26 -2.80
CA ASN A 41 -2.91 0.50 -4.00
C ASN A 41 -2.48 1.20 -5.30
N ASP A 42 -2.26 2.51 -5.27
CA ASP A 42 -1.77 3.29 -6.40
C ASP A 42 -0.29 2.99 -6.67
N LEU A 43 0.50 2.86 -5.59
CA LEU A 43 1.92 2.48 -5.66
C LEU A 43 2.15 0.98 -5.51
N ASN A 44 1.13 0.23 -5.08
CA ASN A 44 1.22 -1.18 -4.72
C ASN A 44 2.35 -1.44 -3.68
N ILE A 45 2.30 -0.70 -2.58
CA ILE A 45 3.21 -0.84 -1.44
C ILE A 45 2.43 -0.86 -0.12
N THR A 46 3.00 -1.42 0.93
CA THR A 46 2.47 -1.29 2.29
C THR A 46 3.38 -0.39 3.11
N TRP A 47 2.80 0.64 3.71
CA TRP A 47 3.45 1.51 4.68
C TRP A 47 3.42 0.90 6.08
N TYR A 48 4.55 0.99 6.78
CA TYR A 48 4.63 0.70 8.21
C TYR A 48 4.52 2.01 8.99
N ASP A 49 3.39 2.25 9.65
CA ASP A 49 3.10 3.47 10.41
C ASP A 49 3.94 3.54 11.69
N TYR A 50 5.22 3.81 11.50
CA TYR A 50 6.22 3.97 12.53
C TYR A 50 7.32 4.90 12.02
N SER A 51 7.46 6.07 12.65
CA SER A 51 8.57 6.97 12.40
C SER A 51 9.77 6.59 13.25
N ASN A 52 10.74 5.92 12.64
CA ASN A 52 11.98 5.58 13.32
C ASN A 52 12.75 6.84 13.70
N SER A 53 13.26 6.85 14.93
CA SER A 53 13.99 7.99 15.51
C SER A 53 15.10 8.50 14.59
N ALA A 54 15.31 9.81 14.60
CA ALA A 54 16.25 10.45 13.68
C ALA A 54 17.68 9.91 13.81
N SER A 55 18.27 9.54 12.68
CA SER A 55 19.64 9.06 12.56
C SER A 55 20.23 9.38 11.19
N ASN A 56 21.51 9.10 11.00
CA ASN A 56 22.18 9.24 9.70
C ASN A 56 21.59 8.27 8.66
N TRP A 57 21.77 8.58 7.39
CA TRP A 57 21.13 7.87 6.29
C TRP A 57 21.45 6.37 6.29
N GLN A 58 22.71 5.99 6.48
CA GLN A 58 23.10 4.57 6.43
C GLN A 58 22.48 3.78 7.59
N THR A 59 22.39 4.36 8.78
CA THR A 59 21.70 3.73 9.91
C THR A 59 20.22 3.50 9.61
N GLN A 60 19.57 4.42 8.91
CA GLN A 60 18.16 4.31 8.56
C GLN A 60 17.90 3.26 7.47
N VAL A 61 18.77 3.21 6.45
CA VAL A 61 18.76 2.14 5.44
C VAL A 61 18.93 0.78 6.10
N ASN A 62 19.92 0.64 6.99
CA ASN A 62 20.17 -0.61 7.70
C ASN A 62 18.98 -1.02 8.58
N TRP A 63 18.38 -0.07 9.31
CA TRP A 63 17.19 -0.31 10.12
C TRP A 63 16.04 -0.87 9.27
N ALA A 64 15.70 -0.20 8.17
CA ALA A 64 14.59 -0.66 7.32
C ALA A 64 14.89 -2.04 6.72
N SER A 65 16.12 -2.27 6.23
CA SER A 65 16.51 -3.56 5.64
C SER A 65 16.55 -4.73 6.65
N GLY A 66 16.71 -4.43 7.94
CA GLY A 66 16.71 -5.41 9.02
C GLY A 66 15.37 -5.54 9.73
N LEU A 67 14.34 -4.80 9.28
CA LEU A 67 13.03 -4.80 9.90
C LEU A 67 12.31 -6.12 9.57
N SER A 68 11.70 -6.72 10.57
CA SER A 68 10.90 -7.94 10.45
C SER A 68 9.60 -7.72 11.20
N VAL A 69 8.48 -7.76 10.48
CA VAL A 69 7.15 -7.46 10.99
C VAL A 69 6.30 -8.71 10.91
N ASP A 70 5.83 -9.19 12.06
CA ASP A 70 4.81 -10.24 12.14
C ASP A 70 3.42 -9.61 12.08
N PHE A 71 2.67 -9.96 11.04
CA PHE A 71 1.28 -9.58 10.87
C PHE A 71 0.45 -10.83 10.61
N GLU A 72 -0.49 -11.12 11.53
CA GLU A 72 -1.36 -12.30 11.49
C GLU A 72 -0.62 -13.65 11.36
N GLY A 73 0.60 -13.75 11.92
CA GLY A 73 1.42 -14.96 11.87
C GLY A 73 2.26 -15.09 10.60
N THR A 74 2.20 -14.11 9.69
CA THR A 74 3.09 -14.00 8.54
C THR A 74 4.19 -12.99 8.84
N ILE A 75 5.44 -13.40 8.63
CA ILE A 75 6.61 -12.53 8.78
C ILE A 75 6.91 -11.86 7.44
N PHE A 76 7.00 -10.54 7.46
CA PHE A 76 7.45 -9.71 6.35
C PHE A 76 8.80 -9.09 6.70
N ASP A 77 9.83 -9.39 5.92
CA ASP A 77 11.24 -8.98 6.12
C ASP A 77 11.85 -8.27 4.91
N ASP A 78 11.02 -7.86 3.94
CA ASP A 78 11.36 -7.20 2.69
C ASP A 78 11.16 -5.67 2.72
N TRP A 79 11.38 -5.07 3.90
CA TRP A 79 11.18 -3.65 4.14
C TRP A 79 12.35 -2.79 3.63
N ARG A 80 12.02 -1.58 3.19
CA ARG A 80 12.98 -0.56 2.74
C ARG A 80 12.49 0.83 3.11
N LEU A 81 13.38 1.82 2.98
CA LEU A 81 12.95 3.21 2.97
C LEU A 81 12.13 3.52 1.70
N PRO A 82 11.25 4.53 1.74
CA PRO A 82 10.60 5.08 0.56
C PRO A 82 11.63 5.55 -0.47
N THR A 83 11.26 5.56 -1.74
CA THR A 83 12.14 5.90 -2.86
C THR A 83 11.78 7.25 -3.47
N THR A 84 12.82 7.88 -4.01
CA THR A 84 12.76 9.10 -4.80
C THR A 84 13.39 8.83 -6.16
N VAL A 85 12.83 9.41 -7.22
CA VAL A 85 13.47 9.39 -8.54
C VAL A 85 14.74 10.24 -8.48
N ASP A 86 15.89 9.64 -8.77
CA ASP A 86 17.16 10.36 -8.80
C ASP A 86 17.27 11.23 -10.06
N GLY A 87 17.96 12.37 -9.93
CA GLY A 87 18.11 13.35 -11.01
C GLY A 87 18.79 14.62 -10.51
N PRO A 88 18.85 15.70 -11.31
CA PRO A 88 19.45 16.96 -10.89
C PRO A 88 18.78 17.55 -9.62
N ASN A 89 19.54 18.20 -8.75
CA ASN A 89 18.94 18.95 -7.63
C ASN A 89 18.50 20.36 -8.06
N ASP A 90 17.67 20.42 -9.10
CA ASP A 90 17.11 21.66 -9.64
C ASP A 90 15.80 21.96 -8.92
N GLU A 91 15.82 22.99 -8.06
CA GLU A 91 14.68 23.38 -7.24
C GLU A 91 13.55 23.96 -8.12
N GLY A 92 12.36 23.37 -8.01
CA GLY A 92 11.15 23.79 -8.71
C GLY A 92 9.93 23.85 -7.80
N TYR A 93 8.84 24.39 -8.32
CA TYR A 93 7.59 24.57 -7.56
C TYR A 93 6.42 23.79 -8.13
N ASP A 94 6.42 23.48 -9.42
CA ASP A 94 5.29 22.88 -10.13
C ASP A 94 5.26 21.34 -10.08
N GLY A 95 6.21 20.72 -9.37
CA GLY A 95 6.34 19.27 -9.27
C GLY A 95 7.00 18.60 -10.48
N SER A 96 7.45 19.37 -11.48
CA SER A 96 8.06 18.84 -12.71
C SER A 96 9.55 18.51 -12.55
N THR A 97 10.19 19.04 -11.51
CA THR A 97 11.59 18.81 -11.16
C THR A 97 11.76 17.64 -10.19
N THR A 98 13.02 17.25 -9.94
CA THR A 98 13.40 16.22 -8.97
C THR A 98 13.64 16.78 -7.56
N ALA A 99 13.86 18.09 -7.41
CA ALA A 99 13.96 18.79 -6.14
C ALA A 99 12.97 19.97 -6.07
N GLY A 100 12.46 20.27 -4.88
CA GLY A 100 11.51 21.35 -4.63
C GLY A 100 10.14 20.87 -4.14
N PHE A 101 9.09 21.57 -4.57
CA PHE A 101 7.74 21.44 -4.04
C PHE A 101 6.77 20.80 -5.03
N ASN A 102 5.66 20.28 -4.50
CA ASN A 102 4.56 19.67 -5.26
C ASN A 102 5.00 18.45 -6.12
N ILE A 103 6.13 17.82 -5.78
CA ILE A 103 6.64 16.63 -6.44
C ILE A 103 5.90 15.40 -5.92
N THR A 104 5.18 14.72 -6.81
CA THR A 104 4.40 13.50 -6.50
C THR A 104 5.04 12.21 -7.04
N SER A 105 6.21 12.32 -7.67
CA SER A 105 6.91 11.20 -8.30
C SER A 105 7.70 10.33 -7.32
N SER A 106 7.95 10.81 -6.10
CA SER A 106 8.51 10.00 -5.01
C SER A 106 7.39 9.38 -4.18
N GLU A 107 7.66 8.27 -3.51
CA GLU A 107 6.64 7.62 -2.67
C GLU A 107 6.20 8.51 -1.50
N MET A 108 7.12 9.25 -0.87
CA MET A 108 6.78 10.23 0.17
C MET A 108 6.01 11.44 -0.37
N GLY A 109 6.37 11.92 -1.56
CA GLY A 109 5.64 13.00 -2.22
C GLY A 109 4.23 12.58 -2.63
N HIS A 110 4.10 11.38 -3.21
CA HIS A 110 2.82 10.77 -3.54
C HIS A 110 1.93 10.63 -2.31
N LEU A 111 2.46 10.05 -1.22
CA LEU A 111 1.75 9.99 0.06
C LEU A 111 1.29 11.39 0.48
N PHE A 112 2.23 12.33 0.64
CA PHE A 112 1.95 13.64 1.20
C PHE A 112 0.92 14.45 0.39
N TYR A 113 1.07 14.50 -0.93
CA TYR A 113 0.26 15.36 -1.82
C TYR A 113 -0.98 14.67 -2.38
N THR A 114 -0.87 13.40 -2.78
CA THR A 114 -1.93 12.66 -3.44
C THR A 114 -2.82 11.96 -2.41
N GLU A 115 -2.23 11.15 -1.54
CA GLU A 115 -2.98 10.26 -0.64
C GLU A 115 -3.63 11.01 0.53
N ILE A 116 -2.82 11.80 1.24
CA ILE A 116 -3.29 12.54 2.43
C ILE A 116 -3.54 14.02 2.14
N GLY A 117 -3.43 14.46 0.88
CA GLY A 117 -3.95 15.75 0.41
C GLY A 117 -3.35 16.99 1.09
N ASN A 118 -2.13 16.89 1.60
CA ASN A 118 -1.45 18.03 2.23
C ASN A 118 -0.95 19.01 1.18
N LYS A 119 -0.76 20.27 1.61
CA LYS A 119 -0.25 21.34 0.75
C LYS A 119 1.19 21.68 1.09
N ALA A 120 1.99 21.91 0.05
CA ALA A 120 3.32 22.46 0.18
C ALA A 120 3.30 23.88 0.76
N TYR A 121 4.46 24.36 1.22
CA TYR A 121 4.65 25.76 1.58
C TYR A 121 4.40 26.69 0.38
N TYR A 122 4.90 26.35 -0.80
CA TYR A 122 4.70 27.11 -2.04
C TYR A 122 3.72 26.39 -2.98
N ASP A 123 2.85 27.15 -3.64
CA ASP A 123 2.01 26.65 -4.74
C ASP A 123 2.84 26.37 -6.00
N THR A 124 2.19 25.85 -7.05
CA THR A 124 2.84 25.50 -8.32
C THR A 124 3.41 26.69 -9.09
N SER A 125 3.04 27.92 -8.72
CA SER A 125 3.60 29.17 -9.28
C SER A 125 4.69 29.78 -8.40
N GLY A 126 5.09 29.09 -7.32
CA GLY A 126 6.07 29.60 -6.34
C GLY A 126 5.48 30.60 -5.34
N GLY A 127 4.16 30.77 -5.29
CA GLY A 127 3.47 31.61 -4.32
C GLY A 127 3.35 30.94 -2.96
N GLY A 128 3.79 31.60 -1.88
CA GLY A 128 3.71 31.02 -0.53
C GLY A 128 3.84 32.07 0.58
N PRO A 129 3.50 31.72 1.83
CA PRO A 129 2.98 30.43 2.27
C PRO A 129 1.52 30.18 1.83
N GLN A 130 1.20 28.97 1.35
CA GLN A 130 -0.18 28.55 1.05
C GLN A 130 -1.01 28.47 2.33
N SER A 131 -2.29 28.84 2.33
CA SER A 131 -3.14 28.61 3.50
C SER A 131 -3.36 27.11 3.75
N GLY A 132 -3.08 26.64 4.98
CA GLY A 132 -3.21 25.24 5.37
C GLY A 132 -2.06 24.34 4.90
N TRP A 133 -0.86 24.90 4.69
CA TRP A 133 0.34 24.16 4.33
C TRP A 133 0.87 23.26 5.46
N GLY A 134 1.71 22.29 5.07
CA GLY A 134 2.37 21.34 5.95
C GLY A 134 1.55 20.08 6.22
N LEU A 135 2.04 19.23 7.12
CA LEU A 135 1.38 17.99 7.54
C LEU A 135 0.15 18.31 8.41
N THR A 136 -0.97 18.61 7.77
CA THR A 136 -2.24 18.98 8.40
C THR A 136 -3.26 17.84 8.37
N ASN A 137 -3.07 16.86 7.49
CA ASN A 137 -3.81 15.62 7.43
C ASN A 137 -2.83 14.44 7.45
N THR A 138 -3.12 13.41 8.24
CA THR A 138 -2.32 12.18 8.31
C THR A 138 -3.09 10.94 7.85
N GLY A 139 -4.37 11.08 7.49
CA GLY A 139 -5.21 9.92 7.16
C GLY A 139 -5.21 8.90 8.30
N ASP A 140 -4.94 7.64 7.96
CA ASP A 140 -4.85 6.53 8.92
C ASP A 140 -3.51 6.46 9.67
N PHE A 141 -2.51 7.26 9.29
CA PHE A 141 -1.23 7.30 9.98
C PHE A 141 -1.37 8.00 11.34
N GLN A 142 -0.91 7.33 12.39
CA GLN A 142 -0.87 7.82 13.77
C GLN A 142 0.52 8.23 14.21
N LYS A 143 1.58 7.70 13.56
CA LYS A 143 2.97 7.91 13.95
C LYS A 143 3.76 8.70 12.90
N LEU A 144 3.10 9.24 11.89
CA LEU A 144 3.71 10.19 10.94
C LEU A 144 3.93 11.55 11.64
N LEU A 145 5.14 12.10 11.54
CA LEU A 145 5.55 13.32 12.22
C LEU A 145 5.79 14.44 11.21
N SER A 146 5.56 15.68 11.61
CA SER A 146 5.92 16.87 10.81
C SER A 146 7.43 17.11 10.90
N ASN A 147 8.21 16.40 10.07
CA ASN A 147 9.67 16.45 10.04
C ASN A 147 10.26 15.97 8.70
N TYR A 148 11.59 15.89 8.63
CA TYR A 148 12.34 15.33 7.51
C TYR A 148 12.43 13.80 7.59
N TYR A 149 12.17 13.15 6.46
CA TYR A 149 12.29 11.70 6.28
C TYR A 149 13.33 11.39 5.20
N TRP A 150 14.17 10.40 5.47
CA TRP A 150 15.09 9.87 4.48
C TRP A 150 14.37 9.07 3.39
N SER A 151 14.82 9.27 2.15
CA SER A 151 14.61 8.34 1.05
C SER A 151 15.70 7.28 1.03
N GLY A 152 15.39 6.08 0.55
CA GLY A 152 16.36 5.04 0.25
C GLY A 152 17.23 5.34 -0.98
N THR A 153 16.94 6.42 -1.70
CA THR A 153 17.68 6.82 -2.90
C THR A 153 18.89 7.68 -2.55
N GLU A 154 20.09 7.21 -2.91
CA GLU A 154 21.33 8.00 -2.90
C GLU A 154 21.32 9.03 -4.03
N TYR A 155 21.86 10.23 -3.78
CA TYR A 155 22.00 11.25 -4.82
C TYR A 155 23.24 10.96 -5.67
N SER A 156 23.05 10.46 -6.90
CA SER A 156 24.16 9.92 -7.70
C SER A 156 25.22 10.97 -8.08
N ALA A 157 24.84 12.23 -8.30
CA ALA A 157 25.78 13.28 -8.68
C ALA A 157 26.72 13.68 -7.52
N ASN A 158 26.36 13.38 -6.27
CA ASN A 158 27.25 13.48 -5.13
C ASN A 158 26.86 12.47 -4.03
N PRO A 159 27.45 11.26 -4.04
CA PRO A 159 27.13 10.14 -3.14
C PRO A 159 27.32 10.39 -1.64
N THR A 160 27.89 11.54 -1.25
CA THR A 160 27.88 12.01 0.15
C THR A 160 26.50 12.48 0.60
N ASN A 161 25.53 12.59 -0.33
CA ASN A 161 24.16 12.99 -0.06
C ASN A 161 23.16 11.88 -0.41
N ALA A 162 21.98 11.97 0.17
CA ALA A 162 20.82 11.17 -0.19
C ALA A 162 19.57 12.05 -0.25
N TRP A 163 18.56 11.57 -0.95
CA TRP A 163 17.28 12.26 -1.05
C TRP A 163 16.51 12.21 0.27
N GLY A 164 15.70 13.24 0.52
CA GLY A 164 14.78 13.28 1.65
C GLY A 164 13.55 14.09 1.31
N PHE A 165 12.52 13.88 2.13
CA PHE A 165 11.24 14.59 2.01
C PHE A 165 10.90 15.26 3.33
N ASN A 166 10.57 16.54 3.28
CA ASN A 166 10.18 17.33 4.43
C ASN A 166 8.66 17.43 4.54
N THR A 167 8.05 16.64 5.40
CA THR A 167 6.60 16.71 5.63
C THR A 167 6.16 18.01 6.33
N TYR A 168 7.07 18.74 6.97
CA TYR A 168 6.74 20.06 7.53
C TYR A 168 6.42 21.08 6.42
N THR A 169 7.15 21.06 5.30
CA THR A 169 6.99 22.05 4.21
C THR A 169 6.50 21.47 2.88
N GLY A 170 6.50 20.15 2.72
CA GLY A 170 6.36 19.46 1.45
C GLY A 170 7.62 19.45 0.57
N ASN A 171 8.75 19.99 1.02
CA ASN A 171 9.95 20.08 0.18
C ASN A 171 10.65 18.73 0.00
N GLN A 172 11.03 18.37 -1.22
CA GLN A 172 11.93 17.26 -1.52
C GLN A 172 13.29 17.79 -1.95
N THR A 173 14.37 17.36 -1.32
CA THR A 173 15.73 17.77 -1.74
C THR A 173 16.77 16.80 -1.22
N LYS A 174 18.03 16.96 -1.63
CA LYS A 174 19.15 16.12 -1.18
C LYS A 174 19.83 16.70 0.07
N TYR A 175 20.20 15.82 1.00
CA TYR A 175 20.92 16.17 2.24
C TYR A 175 22.17 15.33 2.42
N ASN A 176 23.18 15.89 3.09
CA ASN A 176 24.38 15.13 3.45
C ASN A 176 24.01 13.96 4.36
N LYS A 177 24.52 12.76 4.08
CA LYS A 177 24.13 11.52 4.77
C LYS A 177 24.46 11.49 6.26
N ASP A 178 25.36 12.36 6.75
CA ASP A 178 25.77 12.44 8.15
C ASP A 178 24.77 13.24 9.01
N VAL A 179 23.84 13.98 8.42
CA VAL A 179 22.79 14.66 9.19
C VAL A 179 21.78 13.65 9.72
N THR A 180 21.06 13.99 10.79
CA THR A 180 20.02 13.12 11.33
C THR A 180 18.66 13.48 10.75
N SER A 181 17.89 12.49 10.33
CA SER A 181 16.49 12.64 9.91
C SER A 181 15.72 11.36 10.21
N TYR A 182 14.40 11.46 10.31
CA TYR A 182 13.53 10.33 10.60
C TYR A 182 13.48 9.38 9.40
N ALA A 183 12.91 8.20 9.62
CA ALA A 183 12.63 7.25 8.56
C ALA A 183 11.26 6.61 8.79
N ILE A 184 10.63 6.21 7.71
CA ILE A 184 9.45 5.33 7.69
C ILE A 184 9.80 4.17 6.76
N ALA A 185 9.21 3.00 6.98
CA ALA A 185 9.46 1.83 6.14
C ALA A 185 8.26 1.56 5.22
N VAL A 186 8.56 1.07 4.02
CA VAL A 186 7.59 0.53 3.07
C VAL A 186 8.06 -0.83 2.57
N ARG A 187 7.13 -1.67 2.15
CA ARG A 187 7.42 -2.92 1.44
C ARG A 187 6.59 -3.03 0.17
N PRO A 188 7.07 -3.76 -0.86
CA PRO A 188 6.27 -4.04 -2.04
C PRO A 188 5.03 -4.89 -1.73
N GLY A 189 3.91 -4.55 -2.37
CA GLY A 189 2.68 -5.31 -2.30
C GLY A 189 1.90 -5.17 -1.00
N ASP A 190 0.78 -5.85 -0.97
CA ASP A 190 -0.13 -5.92 0.17
C ASP A 190 0.30 -7.03 1.16
N VAL A 191 0.07 -6.79 2.44
CA VAL A 191 0.28 -7.76 3.53
C VAL A 191 -0.90 -8.72 3.72
N SER A 192 -2.08 -8.38 3.17
CA SER A 192 -3.29 -9.21 3.29
C SER A 192 -3.30 -10.47 2.41
N VAL A 193 -2.33 -10.62 1.49
CA VAL A 193 -2.33 -11.68 0.46
C VAL A 193 -1.71 -13.00 0.95
N ALA A 194 -1.23 -13.07 2.20
CA ALA A 194 -0.62 -14.28 2.75
C ALA A 194 -1.63 -15.26 3.37
N VAL A 195 -2.79 -15.46 2.76
CA VAL A 195 -3.63 -16.63 3.07
C VAL A 195 -3.33 -17.69 2.02
N ALA A 196 -2.52 -18.68 2.40
CA ALA A 196 -2.33 -19.90 1.63
C ALA A 196 -3.70 -20.39 1.12
N PRO A 197 -3.84 -20.80 -0.17
CA PRO A 197 -5.13 -21.23 -0.69
C PRO A 197 -5.67 -22.30 0.25
N GLU A 198 -6.81 -22.03 0.89
CA GLU A 198 -7.47 -23.02 1.71
C GLU A 198 -7.58 -24.29 0.86
N PRO A 199 -7.20 -25.46 1.40
CA PRO A 199 -7.23 -26.67 0.61
C PRO A 199 -8.68 -26.87 0.18
N VAL A 200 -8.91 -26.71 -1.12
CA VAL A 200 -10.15 -27.01 -1.87
C VAL A 200 -10.73 -28.37 -1.45
N SER A 201 -9.90 -29.23 -0.85
CA SER A 201 -10.22 -30.40 -0.05
C SER A 201 -11.46 -30.27 0.85
N MET A 202 -11.73 -29.18 1.57
CA MET A 202 -12.93 -29.14 2.44
C MET A 202 -14.24 -29.07 1.66
N VAL A 203 -14.28 -28.25 0.60
CA VAL A 203 -15.43 -28.20 -0.32
C VAL A 203 -15.55 -29.52 -1.08
N LEU A 204 -14.43 -30.10 -1.53
CA LEU A 204 -14.42 -31.38 -2.23
C LEU A 204 -14.82 -32.56 -1.32
N PHE A 205 -14.45 -32.54 -0.03
CA PHE A 205 -14.91 -33.54 0.96
C PHE A 205 -16.40 -33.40 1.26
N GLY A 206 -16.90 -32.17 1.38
CA GLY A 206 -18.33 -31.92 1.56
C GLY A 206 -19.14 -32.42 0.36
N VAL A 207 -18.74 -32.05 -0.85
CA VAL A 207 -19.41 -32.46 -2.10
C VAL A 207 -19.26 -33.96 -2.34
N GLY A 208 -18.05 -34.52 -2.16
CA GLY A 208 -17.76 -35.95 -2.32
C GLY A 208 -18.53 -36.84 -1.34
N GLY A 209 -18.67 -36.40 -0.09
CA GLY A 209 -19.47 -37.07 0.93
C GLY A 209 -20.96 -37.12 0.58
N VAL A 210 -21.51 -36.00 0.09
CA VAL A 210 -22.92 -35.91 -0.35
C VAL A 210 -23.18 -36.82 -1.56
N VAL A 211 -22.27 -36.86 -2.55
CA VAL A 211 -22.40 -37.73 -3.73
C VAL A 211 -22.35 -39.21 -3.34
N LEU A 212 -21.45 -39.61 -2.45
CA LEU A 212 -21.34 -41.00 -1.98
C LEU A 212 -22.57 -41.43 -1.17
N ALA A 213 -23.11 -40.55 -0.32
CA ALA A 213 -24.33 -40.81 0.44
C ALA A 213 -25.57 -40.93 -0.47
N ALA A 214 -25.68 -40.07 -1.49
CA ALA A 214 -26.74 -40.15 -2.49
C ALA A 214 -26.67 -41.46 -3.29
N ARG A 215 -25.47 -41.88 -3.73
CA ARG A 215 -25.28 -43.14 -4.47
C ARG A 215 -25.73 -44.36 -3.66
N ARG A 216 -25.52 -44.38 -2.34
CA ARG A 216 -25.98 -45.47 -1.46
C ARG A 216 -27.50 -45.51 -1.29
N ARG A 217 -28.19 -44.38 -1.37
CA ARG A 217 -29.67 -44.32 -1.25
C ARG A 217 -30.41 -44.67 -2.53
N PHE A 218 -29.83 -44.41 -3.70
CA PHE A 218 -30.53 -44.52 -4.98
C PHE A 218 -30.12 -45.69 -5.87
N VAL A 219 -29.17 -46.54 -5.47
CA VAL A 219 -28.83 -47.77 -6.21
C VAL A 219 -29.40 -49.00 -5.46
N PRO A 220 -30.53 -49.57 -5.89
CA PRO A 220 -31.07 -50.78 -5.29
C PRO A 220 -30.17 -51.97 -5.61
N ASN A 221 -29.83 -52.77 -4.59
CA ASN A 221 -29.17 -54.06 -4.76
C ASN A 221 -30.01 -54.96 -5.69
N ARG A 222 -29.60 -55.09 -6.96
CA ARG A 222 -30.13 -56.11 -7.86
C ARG A 222 -29.65 -57.47 -7.35
N LYS A 223 -30.48 -58.16 -6.58
CA LYS A 223 -30.28 -59.58 -6.28
C LYS A 223 -30.25 -60.34 -7.61
N LEU A 224 -29.11 -60.99 -7.90
CA LEU A 224 -28.94 -61.89 -9.03
C LEU A 224 -30.00 -63.00 -8.97
N PHE A 225 -30.90 -63.02 -9.95
CA PHE A 225 -31.74 -64.19 -10.18
C PHE A 225 -30.95 -65.18 -11.04
N ARG A 226 -30.40 -66.19 -10.38
CA ARG A 226 -29.80 -67.38 -11.00
C ARG A 226 -30.93 -68.23 -11.57
N ARG A 227 -31.13 -68.22 -12.90
CA ARG A 227 -31.99 -69.22 -13.55
C ARG A 227 -31.15 -70.45 -13.91
N ARG A 228 -31.45 -71.56 -13.23
CA ARG A 228 -31.27 -72.92 -13.74
C ARG A 228 -32.32 -73.16 -14.83
N GLY A 229 -31.95 -73.89 -15.87
CA GLY A 229 -32.78 -74.30 -16.99
C GLY A 229 -31.87 -74.59 -18.16
#